data_AF-A0A6N2MA62-F1
#
_entry.id   AF-A0A6N2MA62-F1
#
_cell.length_a   1.000
_cell.length_b   1.000
_cell.length_c   1.000
_cell.angle_alpha   90.00
_cell.angle_beta   90.00
_cell.angle_gamma   90.00
#
_symmetry.space_group_name_H-M   'P 1'
#
loop_
_entity.id
_entity.type
_entity.pdbx_description
1 polymer ?
#
loop_
_entity_poly.entity_id
_entity_poly.type
_entity_poly.pdbx_seq_one_letter_code
_entity_poly.pdbx_strand_id
1 'polypeptide(L)'
;MGKKKKRDIIHLEKESVIPVLKHKLIAALANRISIERSRSDVDEFLKLCQRVEYTIRAWYLLQFEDLMRWYSFFEPIHGAKKLEQQNLTPEEIDVFEQDFLASLFQVMEKSNFKIATDEEIEVALSAQYRLNLPIVVNENKLDKRLFTSYFAKHPQDDLPYFADKFIIFRRGFGIDRLNSYFIMPKINTIISRFWRCFLKVTGLKRLFFRKRSAPITEDPKSIEISMDNSDESLYVERIRIEKMKLRL
;
A
#
# COMPACT_ATOMS: atom_id res chain seq x y z
N MET A 1 34.81 13.87 14.86
CA MET A 1 33.92 12.68 14.88
C MET A 1 32.73 12.92 13.96
N GLY A 2 32.77 12.35 12.75
CA GLY A 2 31.73 12.56 11.74
C GLY A 2 30.51 11.69 12.01
N LYS A 3 29.35 12.31 12.23
CA LYS A 3 28.05 11.62 12.22
C LYS A 3 27.92 10.89 10.87
N LYS A 4 28.05 9.55 10.88
CA LYS A 4 27.69 8.71 9.73
C LYS A 4 26.26 9.09 9.36
N LYS A 5 26.08 9.66 8.15
CA LYS A 5 24.74 9.90 7.59
C LYS A 5 24.03 8.54 7.59
N LYS A 6 23.06 8.34 8.48
CA LYS A 6 22.12 7.22 8.39
C LYS A 6 21.62 7.21 6.95
N ARG A 7 21.83 6.10 6.25
CA ARG A 7 21.26 5.94 4.91
C ARG A 7 19.76 5.77 5.15
N ASP A 8 18.93 6.54 4.43
CA ASP A 8 17.46 6.44 4.45
C ASP A 8 17.08 5.15 3.67
N ILE A 9 17.47 3.99 4.20
CA ILE A 9 17.18 2.67 3.62
C ILE A 9 16.14 2.04 4.52
N ILE A 10 14.99 1.76 3.94
CA ILE A 10 13.89 1.11 4.65
C ILE A 10 13.56 -0.15 3.88
N HIS A 11 13.45 -1.23 4.64
CA HIS A 11 13.08 -2.52 4.10
C HIS A 11 11.56 -2.54 3.99
N LEU A 12 11.08 -2.28 2.78
CA LEU A 12 9.68 -2.46 2.47
C LEU A 12 9.55 -3.82 1.80
N GLU A 13 8.45 -4.53 2.07
CA GLU A 13 8.11 -5.76 1.36
C GLU A 13 7.29 -5.48 0.09
N LYS A 14 7.72 -6.07 -1.03
CA LYS A 14 7.01 -5.94 -2.30
C LYS A 14 5.61 -6.54 -2.16
N GLU A 15 4.65 -5.95 -2.87
CA GLU A 15 3.29 -6.52 -2.95
C GLU A 15 3.36 -7.97 -3.46
N SER A 16 2.77 -8.90 -2.70
CA SER A 16 2.67 -10.30 -3.06
C SER A 16 1.61 -10.49 -4.15
N VAL A 17 1.99 -10.14 -5.38
CA VAL A 17 1.13 -10.25 -6.57
C VAL A 17 1.66 -11.36 -7.44
N ILE A 18 0.75 -12.22 -7.92
CA ILE A 18 1.03 -13.10 -9.07
C ILE A 18 0.83 -12.23 -10.31
N PRO A 19 1.91 -11.83 -11.02
CA PRO A 19 1.79 -10.91 -12.16
C PRO A 19 1.18 -11.58 -13.40
N VAL A 20 1.12 -12.92 -13.38
CA VAL A 20 0.59 -13.70 -14.48
C VAL A 20 -0.93 -13.74 -14.38
N LEU A 21 -1.59 -13.28 -15.43
CA LEU A 21 -3.04 -13.39 -15.55
C LEU A 21 -3.46 -14.86 -15.52
N LYS A 22 -4.45 -15.18 -14.69
CA LYS A 22 -4.95 -16.54 -14.48
C LYS A 22 -5.23 -17.29 -15.79
N HIS A 23 -5.89 -16.65 -16.77
CA HIS A 23 -6.20 -17.27 -18.05
C HIS A 23 -4.94 -17.64 -18.85
N LYS A 24 -3.87 -16.84 -18.78
CA LYS A 24 -2.58 -17.13 -19.43
C LYS A 24 -1.91 -18.33 -18.77
N LEU A 25 -1.96 -18.41 -17.44
CA LEU A 25 -1.42 -19.54 -16.69
C LEU A 25 -2.17 -20.83 -17.05
N ILE A 26 -3.51 -20.81 -17.02
CA ILE A 26 -4.33 -21.96 -17.38
C ILE A 26 -4.06 -22.40 -18.83
N ALA A 27 -4.02 -21.46 -19.78
CA ALA A 27 -3.73 -21.78 -21.18
C ALA A 27 -2.32 -22.36 -21.37
N ALA A 28 -1.31 -21.81 -20.70
CA ALA A 28 0.05 -22.33 -20.77
C ALA A 28 0.15 -23.75 -20.21
N LEU A 29 -0.50 -24.03 -19.08
CA LEU A 29 -0.54 -25.37 -18.48
C LEU A 29 -1.33 -26.36 -19.35
N ALA A 30 -2.48 -25.95 -19.87
CA ALA A 30 -3.28 -26.77 -20.79
C ALA A 30 -2.50 -27.14 -22.06
N ASN A 31 -1.75 -26.18 -22.63
CA ASN A 31 -0.90 -26.44 -23.79
C ASN A 31 0.20 -27.45 -23.48
N ARG A 32 0.84 -27.39 -22.30
CA ARG A 32 1.84 -28.39 -21.88
C ARG A 32 1.24 -29.78 -21.75
N ILE A 33 0.06 -29.89 -21.14
CA ILE A 33 -0.65 -31.17 -21.03
C ILE A 33 -1.02 -31.72 -22.41
N SER A 34 -1.46 -30.85 -23.34
CA SER A 34 -1.81 -31.28 -24.70
C SER A 34 -0.63 -31.84 -25.51
N ILE A 35 0.61 -31.46 -25.16
CA ILE A 35 1.83 -31.96 -25.79
C ILE A 35 2.23 -33.33 -25.22
N GLU A 36 2.00 -33.56 -23.94
CA GLU A 36 2.43 -34.78 -23.23
C GLU A 36 1.34 -35.86 -23.15
N ARG A 37 0.06 -35.49 -23.27
CA ARG A 37 -1.09 -36.36 -23.00
C ARG A 37 -2.23 -36.21 -24.02
N SER A 38 -3.31 -36.96 -23.80
CA SER A 38 -4.49 -36.98 -24.66
C SER A 38 -5.35 -35.72 -24.49
N ARG A 39 -6.21 -35.45 -25.48
CA ARG A 39 -7.19 -34.36 -25.43
C ARG A 39 -8.19 -34.49 -24.27
N SER A 40 -8.42 -35.71 -23.77
CA SER A 40 -9.31 -35.96 -22.62
C SER A 40 -8.73 -35.37 -21.33
N ASP A 41 -7.42 -35.51 -21.11
CA ASP A 41 -6.73 -34.98 -19.93
C ASP A 41 -6.81 -33.44 -19.86
N VAL A 42 -6.80 -32.78 -21.02
CA VAL A 42 -6.92 -31.32 -21.11
C VAL A 42 -8.31 -30.85 -20.67
N ASP A 43 -9.37 -31.55 -21.09
CA ASP A 43 -10.75 -31.22 -20.70
C ASP A 43 -10.98 -31.44 -19.19
N GLU A 44 -10.45 -32.53 -18.63
CA GLU A 44 -10.47 -32.78 -17.19
C GLU A 44 -9.72 -31.72 -16.40
N PHE A 45 -8.55 -31.30 -16.87
CA PHE A 45 -7.78 -30.21 -16.25
C PHE A 45 -8.55 -28.89 -16.25
N LEU A 46 -9.21 -28.53 -17.36
CA LEU A 46 -10.02 -27.31 -17.43
C LEU A 46 -11.23 -27.38 -16.49
N LYS A 47 -11.91 -28.53 -16.41
CA LYS A 47 -12.99 -28.78 -15.44
C LYS A 47 -12.50 -28.64 -14.00
N LEU A 48 -11.30 -29.16 -13.69
CA LEU A 48 -10.68 -29.01 -12.38
C LEU A 48 -10.42 -27.53 -12.05
N CYS A 49 -9.83 -26.77 -12.98
CA CYS A 49 -9.57 -25.34 -12.81
C CYS A 49 -10.87 -24.56 -12.52
N GLN A 50 -11.94 -24.86 -13.26
CA GLN A 50 -13.25 -24.24 -13.04
C GLN A 50 -13.82 -24.60 -11.66
N ARG A 51 -13.76 -25.87 -11.25
CA ARG A 51 -14.23 -26.29 -9.93
C ARG A 51 -13.49 -25.59 -8.81
N VAL A 52 -12.15 -25.55 -8.87
CA VAL A 52 -11.32 -24.83 -7.89
C VAL A 52 -11.71 -23.35 -7.83
N GLU A 53 -11.90 -22.70 -8.98
CA GLU A 53 -12.35 -21.31 -9.02
C GLU A 53 -13.71 -21.10 -8.35
N TYR A 54 -14.71 -21.94 -8.66
CA TYR A 54 -16.03 -21.83 -8.06
C TYR A 54 -15.99 -22.10 -6.55
N THR A 55 -15.21 -23.08 -6.11
CA THR A 55 -15.05 -23.38 -4.67
C THR A 55 -14.42 -22.21 -3.93
N ILE A 56 -13.34 -21.64 -4.46
CA ILE A 56 -12.68 -20.47 -3.86
C ILE A 56 -13.64 -19.28 -3.82
N ARG A 57 -14.36 -19.02 -4.92
CA ARG A 57 -15.34 -17.92 -4.99
C ARG A 57 -16.48 -18.10 -3.99
N ALA A 58 -17.00 -19.32 -3.85
CA ALA A 58 -18.04 -19.63 -2.88
C ALA A 58 -17.55 -19.43 -1.44
N TRP A 59 -16.32 -19.86 -1.15
CA TRP A 59 -15.73 -19.67 0.17
C TRP A 59 -15.59 -18.18 0.55
N TYR A 60 -15.10 -17.36 -0.38
CA TYR A 60 -15.01 -15.91 -0.16
C TYR A 60 -16.39 -15.25 -0.03
N LEU A 61 -17.38 -15.72 -0.78
CA LEU A 61 -18.74 -15.20 -0.69
C LEU A 61 -19.34 -15.48 0.69
N LEU A 62 -19.18 -16.68 1.23
CA LEU A 62 -19.61 -17.02 2.60
C LEU A 62 -18.92 -16.14 3.64
N GLN A 63 -17.59 -16.00 3.55
CA GLN A 63 -16.84 -15.14 4.47
C GLN A 63 -17.26 -13.67 4.39
N PHE A 64 -17.62 -13.19 3.19
CA PHE A 64 -18.14 -11.85 2.99
C PHE A 64 -19.54 -11.68 3.57
N GLU A 65 -20.44 -12.65 3.39
CA GLU A 65 -21.79 -12.64 3.97
C GLU A 65 -21.75 -12.58 5.50
N ASP A 66 -20.88 -13.38 6.12
CA ASP A 66 -20.68 -13.37 7.57
C ASP A 66 -20.19 -11.99 8.05
N LEU A 67 -19.18 -11.41 7.40
CA LEU A 67 -18.67 -10.09 7.75
C LEU A 67 -19.72 -8.98 7.55
N MET A 68 -20.49 -9.06 6.45
CA MET A 68 -21.54 -8.10 6.14
C MET A 68 -22.69 -8.16 7.14
N ARG A 69 -23.02 -9.34 7.67
CA ARG A 69 -24.00 -9.50 8.74
C ARG A 69 -23.62 -8.66 9.95
N TRP A 70 -22.36 -8.77 10.40
CA TRP A 70 -21.85 -7.98 11.52
C TRP A 70 -21.78 -6.49 11.20
N TYR A 71 -21.23 -6.14 10.04
CA TYR A 71 -21.14 -4.74 9.59
C TYR A 71 -22.52 -4.05 9.56
N SER A 72 -23.58 -4.79 9.25
CA SER A 72 -24.94 -4.25 9.16
C SER A 72 -25.45 -3.61 10.46
N PHE A 73 -24.88 -3.97 11.61
CA PHE A 73 -25.17 -3.37 12.92
C PHE A 73 -24.39 -2.08 13.18
N PHE A 74 -23.23 -1.92 12.53
CA PHE A 74 -22.31 -0.80 12.74
C PHE A 74 -22.32 0.20 11.57
N GLU A 75 -23.28 0.06 10.66
CA GLU A 75 -23.47 0.99 9.55
C GLU A 75 -23.84 2.39 10.08
N PRO A 76 -23.22 3.47 9.58
CA PRO A 76 -23.41 4.82 10.13
C PRO A 76 -24.84 5.37 10.02
N ILE A 77 -25.66 4.87 9.09
CA ILE A 77 -27.01 5.41 8.82
C ILE A 77 -28.10 4.62 9.56
N HIS A 78 -28.03 3.30 9.51
CA HIS A 78 -29.10 2.41 9.98
C HIS A 78 -28.71 1.50 11.14
N GLY A 79 -27.42 1.45 11.50
CA GLY A 79 -26.89 0.54 12.53
C GLY A 79 -27.54 0.75 13.89
N ALA A 80 -27.60 2.00 14.37
CA ALA A 80 -28.21 2.34 15.66
C ALA A 80 -29.66 1.85 15.77
N LYS A 81 -30.47 2.02 14.72
CA LYS A 81 -31.87 1.56 14.69
C LYS A 81 -31.98 0.03 14.77
N LYS A 82 -31.07 -0.70 14.13
CA LYS A 82 -31.05 -2.16 14.18
C LYS A 82 -30.62 -2.68 15.56
N LEU A 83 -29.66 -2.02 16.19
CA LEU A 83 -29.24 -2.32 17.55
C LEU A 83 -30.39 -2.10 18.55
N GLU A 84 -31.11 -0.98 18.42
CA GLU A 84 -32.31 -0.69 19.22
C GLU A 84 -33.41 -1.73 19.00
N GLN A 85 -33.65 -2.16 17.76
CA GLN A 85 -34.64 -3.21 17.44
C GLN A 85 -34.32 -4.57 18.08
N GLN A 86 -33.05 -4.87 18.32
CA GLN A 86 -32.62 -6.13 18.92
C GLN A 86 -32.55 -6.09 20.45
N ASN A 87 -32.78 -4.94 21.08
CA ASN A 87 -32.71 -4.76 22.54
C ASN A 87 -31.41 -5.30 23.16
N LEU A 88 -30.29 -5.15 22.46
CA LEU A 88 -28.99 -5.61 22.92
C LEU A 88 -28.48 -4.74 24.07
N THR A 89 -27.86 -5.38 25.05
CA THR A 89 -27.17 -4.68 26.14
C THR A 89 -25.87 -4.05 25.62
N PRO A 90 -25.38 -2.96 26.25
CA PRO A 90 -24.10 -2.34 25.86
C PRO A 90 -22.91 -3.32 25.88
N GLU A 91 -22.94 -4.29 26.79
CA GLU A 91 -21.89 -5.31 26.93
C GLU A 91 -21.89 -6.31 25.76
N GLU A 92 -23.07 -6.70 25.28
CA GLU A 92 -23.22 -7.55 24.08
C GLU A 92 -22.77 -6.82 22.81
N ILE A 93 -23.06 -5.52 22.72
CA ILE A 93 -22.59 -4.68 21.62
C ILE A 93 -21.05 -4.64 21.61
N ASP A 94 -20.43 -4.42 22.77
CA ASP A 94 -18.97 -4.43 22.90
C ASP A 94 -18.39 -5.79 22.44
N VAL A 95 -19.05 -6.93 22.72
CA VAL A 95 -18.60 -8.25 22.22
C VAL A 95 -18.70 -8.33 20.69
N PHE A 96 -19.83 -7.90 20.11
CA PHE A 96 -20.02 -7.92 18.66
C PHE A 96 -19.03 -7.02 17.91
N GLU A 97 -18.67 -5.87 18.48
CA GLU A 97 -17.64 -4.99 17.91
C GLU A 97 -16.27 -5.70 17.85
N GLN A 98 -15.92 -6.44 18.92
CA GLN A 98 -14.65 -7.19 18.98
C GLN A 98 -14.63 -8.36 18.00
N ASP A 99 -15.74 -9.11 17.88
CA ASP A 99 -15.88 -10.21 16.93
C ASP A 99 -15.84 -9.72 15.48
N PHE A 100 -16.45 -8.57 15.21
CA PHE A 100 -16.36 -7.90 13.92
C PHE A 100 -14.91 -7.52 13.59
N LEU A 101 -14.19 -6.89 14.53
CA LEU A 101 -12.79 -6.54 14.33
C LEU A 101 -11.93 -7.77 14.09
N ALA A 102 -12.08 -8.82 14.88
CA ALA A 102 -11.33 -10.07 14.70
C ALA A 102 -11.54 -10.66 13.30
N SER A 103 -12.79 -10.69 12.83
CA SER A 103 -13.14 -11.16 11.49
C SER A 103 -12.54 -10.25 10.40
N LEU A 104 -12.61 -8.93 10.58
CA LEU A 104 -12.04 -7.96 9.65
C LEU A 104 -10.52 -8.10 9.54
N PHE A 105 -9.80 -8.16 10.66
CA PHE A 105 -8.34 -8.33 10.66
C PHE A 105 -7.93 -9.64 10.01
N GLN A 106 -8.66 -10.73 10.26
CA GLN A 106 -8.40 -12.00 9.59
C GLN A 106 -8.57 -11.92 8.07
N VAL A 107 -9.58 -11.19 7.58
CA VAL A 107 -9.78 -10.93 6.15
C VAL A 107 -8.62 -10.09 5.58
N MET A 108 -8.20 -9.06 6.30
CA MET A 108 -7.09 -8.18 5.90
C MET A 108 -5.78 -8.96 5.81
N GLU A 109 -5.47 -9.78 6.81
CA GLU A 109 -4.28 -10.63 6.84
C GLU A 109 -4.28 -11.66 5.70
N LYS A 110 -5.38 -12.40 5.50
CA LYS A 110 -5.54 -13.33 4.37
C LYS A 110 -5.39 -12.65 3.00
N SER A 111 -5.66 -11.36 2.94
CA SER A 111 -5.56 -10.54 1.73
C SER A 111 -4.19 -9.85 1.60
N ASN A 112 -3.21 -10.23 2.43
CA ASN A 112 -1.85 -9.67 2.48
C ASN A 112 -1.78 -8.17 2.80
N PHE A 113 -2.78 -7.65 3.50
CA PHE A 113 -2.69 -6.31 4.08
C PHE A 113 -1.95 -6.37 5.40
N LYS A 114 -1.07 -5.39 5.62
CA LYS A 114 -0.36 -5.19 6.87
C LYS A 114 -0.71 -3.82 7.45
N ILE A 115 -0.74 -3.72 8.78
CA ILE A 115 -0.86 -2.42 9.45
C ILE A 115 0.41 -1.61 9.15
N ALA A 116 0.24 -0.34 8.81
CA ALA A 116 1.35 0.56 8.54
C ALA A 116 2.06 0.93 9.84
N THR A 117 3.40 0.86 9.83
CA THR A 117 4.24 1.20 11.00
C THR A 117 4.61 2.68 11.00
N ASP A 118 5.02 3.21 12.15
CA ASP A 118 5.45 4.62 12.28
C ASP A 118 6.59 4.96 11.31
N GLU A 119 7.55 4.05 11.12
CA GLU A 119 8.65 4.24 10.18
C GLU A 119 8.15 4.40 8.73
N GLU A 120 7.17 3.60 8.32
CA GLU A 120 6.59 3.66 6.98
C GLU A 120 5.79 4.95 6.76
N ILE A 121 5.11 5.42 7.81
CA ILE A 121 4.34 6.66 7.79
C ILE A 121 5.27 7.87 7.68
N GLU A 122 6.38 7.91 8.41
CA GLU A 122 7.38 8.98 8.31
C GLU A 122 7.97 9.07 6.88
N VAL A 123 8.17 7.93 6.22
CA VAL A 123 8.60 7.89 4.82
C VAL A 123 7.57 8.49 3.90
N ALA A 124 6.31 8.08 4.05
CA ALA A 124 5.21 8.60 3.26
C ALA A 124 5.07 10.12 3.44
N LEU A 125 5.15 10.61 4.69
CA LEU A 125 5.06 12.05 5.00
C LEU A 125 6.24 12.87 4.45
N SER A 126 7.42 12.25 4.33
CA SER A 126 8.60 12.89 3.75
C SER A 126 8.66 12.81 2.22
N ALA A 127 7.69 12.17 1.56
CA ALA A 127 7.61 12.05 0.10
C ALA A 127 7.55 13.45 -0.56
N GLN A 128 8.23 13.60 -1.72
CA GLN A 128 8.19 14.86 -2.48
C GLN A 128 6.87 15.04 -3.23
N TYR A 129 6.28 13.93 -3.67
CA TYR A 129 4.96 13.88 -4.28
C TYR A 129 3.97 13.38 -3.23
N ARG A 130 3.18 14.31 -2.67
CA ARG A 130 2.10 14.00 -1.74
C ARG A 130 0.80 14.46 -2.35
N LEU A 131 -0.20 13.58 -2.34
CA LEU A 131 -1.56 13.95 -2.65
C LEU A 131 -2.09 14.76 -1.46
N ASN A 132 -2.14 16.09 -1.62
CA ASN A 132 -2.66 16.97 -0.59
C ASN A 132 -4.15 17.23 -0.87
N LEU A 133 -5.02 16.42 -0.27
CA LEU A 133 -6.45 16.72 -0.22
C LEU A 133 -6.74 17.54 1.04
N PRO A 134 -7.63 18.55 1.00
CA PRO A 134 -8.02 19.34 2.17
C PRO A 134 -9.03 18.58 3.04
N ILE A 135 -8.74 17.31 3.31
CA ILE A 135 -9.57 16.43 4.13
C ILE A 135 -8.81 16.21 5.44
N VAL A 136 -9.37 16.71 6.53
CA VAL A 136 -8.80 16.57 7.87
C VAL A 136 -9.77 15.78 8.73
N VAL A 137 -9.29 14.70 9.33
CA VAL A 137 -10.08 13.91 10.27
C VAL A 137 -10.17 14.66 11.59
N ASN A 138 -11.38 14.79 12.13
CA ASN A 138 -11.58 15.39 13.45
C ASN A 138 -11.33 14.34 14.53
N GLU A 139 -10.13 14.35 15.10
CA GLU A 139 -9.69 13.37 16.12
C GLU A 139 -10.57 13.35 17.38
N ASN A 140 -11.24 14.46 17.71
CA ASN A 140 -12.09 14.54 18.90
C ASN A 140 -13.39 13.74 18.77
N LYS A 141 -13.78 13.38 17.54
CA LYS A 141 -14.99 12.59 17.26
C LYS A 141 -14.73 11.09 17.18
N LEU A 142 -13.47 10.66 17.26
CA LEU A 142 -13.10 9.26 17.14
C LEU A 142 -13.17 8.59 18.51
N ASP A 143 -13.72 7.37 18.54
CA ASP A 143 -13.61 6.51 19.71
C ASP A 143 -12.18 6.01 19.86
N LYS A 144 -11.71 5.97 21.11
CA LYS A 144 -10.39 5.45 21.49
C LYS A 144 -10.50 4.12 22.23
N ARG A 145 -11.69 3.74 22.68
CA ARG A 145 -11.90 2.55 23.52
C ARG A 145 -11.82 1.28 22.68
N LEU A 146 -12.48 1.26 21.53
CA LEU A 146 -12.61 0.08 20.66
C LEU A 146 -11.27 -0.58 20.27
N PHE A 147 -10.34 0.18 19.69
CA PHE A 147 -9.04 -0.38 19.28
C PHE A 147 -8.13 -0.68 20.47
N THR A 148 -8.17 0.16 21.52
CA THR A 148 -7.39 -0.07 22.74
C THR A 148 -7.78 -1.39 23.42
N SER A 149 -9.07 -1.69 23.52
CA SER A 149 -9.55 -2.95 24.09
C SER A 149 -9.23 -4.15 23.20
N TYR A 150 -9.29 -3.98 21.88
CA TYR A 150 -8.93 -5.02 20.91
C TYR A 150 -7.45 -5.41 21.01
N PHE A 151 -6.53 -4.43 20.95
CA PHE A 151 -5.09 -4.70 21.02
C PHE A 151 -4.62 -5.13 22.41
N ALA A 152 -5.35 -4.81 23.48
CA ALA A 152 -5.09 -5.37 24.79
C ALA A 152 -5.33 -6.89 24.83
N LYS A 153 -6.32 -7.40 24.08
CA LYS A 153 -6.61 -8.83 23.93
C LYS A 153 -5.75 -9.51 22.87
N HIS A 154 -5.35 -8.76 21.83
CA HIS A 154 -4.53 -9.21 20.72
C HIS A 154 -3.27 -8.35 20.59
N PRO A 155 -2.24 -8.60 21.43
CA PRO A 155 -0.99 -7.84 21.37
C PRO A 155 -0.33 -8.02 20.00
N GLN A 156 0.04 -6.91 19.37
CA GLN A 156 0.74 -6.89 18.10
C GLN A 156 1.93 -5.92 18.17
N ASP A 157 3.04 -6.32 17.56
CA ASP A 157 4.26 -5.51 17.47
C ASP A 157 4.10 -4.40 16.41
N ASP A 158 4.88 -3.33 16.55
CA ASP A 158 5.00 -2.22 15.59
C ASP A 158 3.70 -1.45 15.26
N LEU A 159 2.79 -1.35 16.23
CA LEU A 159 1.58 -0.52 16.10
C LEU A 159 1.94 0.97 15.98
N PRO A 160 1.28 1.72 15.08
CA PRO A 160 1.53 3.15 14.93
C PRO A 160 1.02 3.95 16.13
N TYR A 161 1.58 5.15 16.34
CA TYR A 161 1.25 6.01 17.47
C TYR A 161 -0.24 6.41 17.58
N PHE A 162 -1.01 6.27 16.50
CA PHE A 162 -2.43 6.59 16.42
C PHE A 162 -3.35 5.35 16.35
N ALA A 163 -2.81 4.15 16.60
CA ALA A 163 -3.56 2.89 16.54
C ALA A 163 -4.76 2.85 17.52
N ASP A 164 -4.80 3.74 18.52
CA ASP A 164 -5.92 3.92 19.43
C ASP A 164 -7.17 4.50 18.73
N LYS A 165 -6.99 5.27 17.65
CA LYS A 165 -8.07 6.02 16.97
C LYS A 165 -8.49 5.39 15.65
N PHE A 166 -7.51 5.04 14.82
CA PHE A 166 -7.76 4.47 13.49
C PHE A 166 -6.54 3.67 13.04
N ILE A 167 -6.75 2.83 12.03
CA ILE A 167 -5.71 1.94 11.52
C ILE A 167 -5.58 2.18 10.03
N ILE A 168 -4.34 2.28 9.57
CA ILE A 168 -4.03 2.34 8.16
C ILE A 168 -3.46 0.99 7.75
N PHE A 169 -4.11 0.36 6.78
CA PHE A 169 -3.58 -0.83 6.15
C PHE A 169 -2.85 -0.47 4.86
N ARG A 170 -1.75 -1.16 4.60
CA ARG A 170 -1.02 -1.13 3.34
C ARG A 170 -0.94 -2.52 2.73
N ARG A 171 -0.87 -2.60 1.41
CA ARG A 171 -0.70 -3.86 0.66
C ARG A 171 0.55 -3.77 -0.19
N GLY A 172 1.69 -4.12 0.41
CA GLY A 172 3.02 -3.97 -0.18
C GLY A 172 3.27 -2.62 -0.86
N PHE A 173 4.25 -2.56 -1.74
CA PHE A 173 4.46 -1.44 -2.66
C PHE A 173 4.75 -1.95 -4.07
N GLY A 174 4.16 -1.27 -5.05
CA GLY A 174 4.56 -1.36 -6.45
C GLY A 174 5.56 -0.26 -6.78
N ILE A 175 6.55 -0.55 -7.62
CA ILE A 175 7.39 0.49 -8.21
C ILE A 175 6.65 1.01 -9.44
N ASP A 176 6.09 2.21 -9.34
CA ASP A 176 5.62 2.93 -10.51
C ASP A 176 6.83 3.43 -11.31
N ARG A 177 7.02 2.89 -12.52
CA ARG A 177 8.08 3.29 -13.45
C ARG A 177 7.45 4.11 -14.57
N LEU A 178 7.63 5.43 -14.51
CA LEU A 178 7.29 6.28 -15.64
C LEU A 178 8.49 6.34 -16.59
N ASN A 179 8.36 5.71 -17.76
CA ASN A 179 9.38 5.78 -18.81
C ASN A 179 9.00 6.87 -19.80
N SER A 180 9.53 8.08 -19.61
CA SER A 180 9.36 9.19 -20.55
C SER A 180 10.68 9.90 -20.82
N TYR A 181 10.73 10.68 -21.90
CA TYR A 181 11.85 11.56 -22.23
C TYR A 181 11.89 12.72 -21.23
N PHE A 182 12.34 12.46 -20.00
CA PHE A 182 12.53 13.47 -18.95
C PHE A 182 13.73 14.38 -19.26
N ILE A 183 13.77 14.98 -20.44
CA ILE A 183 14.84 15.86 -20.90
C ILE A 183 14.95 17.06 -19.95
N MET A 184 13.84 17.72 -19.63
CA MET A 184 13.87 18.88 -18.73
C MET A 184 14.32 18.54 -17.29
N PRO A 185 13.78 17.51 -16.63
CA PRO A 185 14.30 17.09 -15.32
C PRO A 185 15.78 16.72 -15.33
N LYS A 186 16.28 16.08 -16.40
CA LYS A 186 17.70 15.75 -16.57
C LYS A 186 18.55 17.02 -16.69
N ILE A 187 18.15 17.97 -17.54
CA ILE A 187 18.85 19.25 -17.72
C ILE A 187 18.87 20.05 -16.41
N ASN A 188 17.72 20.18 -15.74
CA ASN A 188 17.64 20.87 -14.44
C ASN A 188 18.54 20.22 -13.38
N THR A 189 18.64 18.88 -13.39
CA THR A 189 19.55 18.16 -12.50
C THR A 189 21.02 18.46 -12.80
N ILE A 190 21.42 18.48 -14.07
CA ILE A 190 22.79 18.84 -14.50
C ILE A 190 23.11 20.29 -14.11
N ILE A 191 22.22 21.23 -14.41
CA ILE A 191 22.36 22.65 -14.06
C ILE A 191 22.51 22.80 -12.54
N SER A 192 21.65 22.17 -11.73
CA SER A 192 21.73 22.24 -10.28
C SER A 192 23.05 21.72 -9.72
N ARG A 193 23.63 20.66 -10.33
CA ARG A 193 24.93 20.11 -9.94
C ARG A 193 26.07 21.03 -10.34
N PHE A 194 26.01 21.60 -11.54
CA PHE A 194 26.99 22.56 -12.02
C PHE A 194 27.04 23.79 -11.11
N TRP A 195 25.88 24.40 -10.80
CA TRP A 195 25.79 25.52 -9.86
C TRP A 195 26.28 25.15 -8.45
N ARG A 196 25.95 23.96 -7.95
CA ARG A 196 26.41 23.49 -6.64
C ARG A 196 27.92 23.28 -6.59
N CYS A 197 28.52 22.83 -7.70
CA CYS A 197 29.97 22.71 -7.86
C CYS A 197 30.61 24.10 -7.93
N PHE A 198 30.13 24.95 -8.82
CA PHE A 198 30.60 26.32 -9.01
C PHE A 198 30.54 27.14 -7.71
N LEU A 199 29.41 27.11 -6.99
CA LEU A 199 29.25 27.80 -5.70
C LEU A 199 30.14 27.21 -4.60
N LYS A 200 30.52 25.93 -4.69
CA LYS A 200 31.46 25.29 -3.75
C LYS A 200 32.91 25.68 -4.03
N VAL A 201 33.28 25.80 -5.30
CA VAL A 201 34.64 26.20 -5.74
C VAL A 201 34.87 27.69 -5.50
N THR A 202 33.87 28.53 -5.75
CA THR A 202 33.98 29.98 -5.60
C THR A 202 33.74 30.48 -4.16
N GLY A 203 33.36 29.61 -3.21
CA GLY A 203 33.12 29.98 -1.81
C GLY A 203 31.86 30.81 -1.55
N LEU A 204 31.08 31.15 -2.59
CA LEU A 204 29.87 32.00 -2.52
C LEU A 204 28.62 31.35 -1.89
N LYS A 205 28.75 30.18 -1.24
CA LYS A 205 27.62 29.49 -0.59
C LYS A 205 26.85 30.35 0.43
N ARG A 206 27.47 31.38 1.01
CA ARG A 206 26.83 32.28 1.99
C ARG A 206 25.87 33.31 1.37
N LEU A 207 25.94 33.58 0.06
CA LEU A 207 25.23 34.72 -0.54
C LEU A 207 23.90 34.38 -1.22
N PHE A 208 23.67 33.12 -1.63
CA PHE A 208 22.57 32.79 -2.55
C PHE A 208 21.41 31.96 -1.96
N PHE A 209 21.38 31.65 -0.66
CA PHE A 209 20.22 31.02 -0.05
C PHE A 209 19.20 32.04 0.47
N ARG A 210 18.64 32.86 -0.44
CA ARG A 210 17.37 33.55 -0.22
C ARG A 210 16.34 32.91 -1.14
N LYS A 211 15.54 31.99 -0.57
CA LYS A 211 14.42 31.32 -1.23
C LYS A 211 13.58 32.32 -2.03
N ARG A 212 13.46 32.11 -3.34
CA ARG A 212 12.32 32.56 -4.14
C ARG A 212 11.64 31.30 -4.68
N SER A 213 10.46 31.01 -4.17
CA SER A 213 9.53 30.03 -4.73
C SER A 213 8.99 30.57 -6.05
N ALA A 214 9.21 29.83 -7.14
CA ALA A 214 8.55 30.06 -8.42
C ALA A 214 7.52 28.95 -8.67
N PRO A 215 6.38 29.27 -9.33
CA PRO A 215 5.24 28.38 -9.47
C PRO A 215 5.49 27.32 -10.56
N ILE A 216 4.84 26.17 -10.41
CA ILE A 216 4.84 25.08 -11.39
C ILE A 216 3.63 25.28 -12.29
N THR A 217 3.85 25.41 -13.59
CA THR A 217 2.80 25.40 -14.62
C THR A 217 2.98 24.20 -15.55
N GLU A 218 1.83 23.60 -15.85
CA GLU A 218 1.45 22.77 -17.00
C GLU A 218 1.60 21.22 -16.96
N ASP A 219 0.49 20.61 -17.40
CA ASP A 219 0.04 19.22 -17.32
C ASP A 219 0.81 18.22 -18.18
N PRO A 220 0.83 16.92 -17.84
CA PRO A 220 1.22 15.87 -18.76
C PRO A 220 0.01 15.15 -19.39
N LYS A 221 0.06 15.00 -20.72
CA LYS A 221 -0.77 14.07 -21.51
C LYS A 221 -0.32 12.61 -21.32
N SER A 222 -1.30 11.72 -21.54
CA SER A 222 -1.36 10.24 -21.49
C SER A 222 -0.05 9.45 -21.30
N ILE A 223 -0.05 8.65 -20.23
CA ILE A 223 1.05 7.81 -19.75
C ILE A 223 0.75 6.33 -20.07
N GLU A 224 1.68 5.63 -20.71
CA GLU A 224 1.71 4.17 -20.76
C GLU A 224 2.54 3.63 -19.58
N ILE A 225 1.94 2.72 -18.81
CA ILE A 225 2.52 2.11 -17.62
C ILE A 225 3.17 0.79 -18.03
N SER A 226 4.46 0.63 -17.71
CA SER A 226 5.19 -0.64 -17.89
C SER A 226 5.64 -1.19 -16.54
N MET A 227 5.19 -2.40 -16.20
CA MET A 227 5.61 -3.14 -15.01
C MET A 227 6.78 -4.05 -15.38
N ASP A 228 7.97 -3.74 -14.88
CA ASP A 228 9.16 -4.58 -15.09
C ASP A 228 9.53 -5.31 -13.79
N ASN A 229 9.75 -6.62 -13.93
CA ASN A 229 9.99 -7.57 -12.85
C ASN A 229 11.49 -7.75 -12.59
N SER A 230 11.93 -7.52 -11.36
CA SER A 230 13.17 -8.08 -10.83
C SER A 230 12.89 -8.66 -9.45
N ASP A 231 13.16 -9.96 -9.32
CA ASP A 231 13.02 -10.75 -8.10
C ASP A 231 14.26 -10.54 -7.23
N GLU A 232 14.12 -9.71 -6.22
CA GLU A 232 14.99 -9.65 -5.04
C GLU A 232 14.23 -8.79 -4.01
N SER A 233 14.27 -9.17 -2.73
CA SER A 233 13.75 -8.34 -1.63
C SER A 233 14.31 -6.92 -1.77
N LEU A 234 13.46 -5.98 -2.16
CA LEU A 234 13.89 -4.65 -2.56
C LEU A 234 14.24 -3.83 -1.33
N TYR A 235 15.53 -3.61 -1.10
CA TYR A 235 16.00 -2.50 -0.28
C TYR A 235 15.65 -1.21 -1.04
N VAL A 236 14.57 -0.54 -0.63
CA VAL A 236 14.25 0.78 -1.19
C VAL A 236 15.17 1.79 -0.53
N GLU A 237 16.39 1.91 -1.06
CA GLU A 237 17.21 3.09 -0.77
C GLU A 237 16.56 4.28 -1.46
N ARG A 238 16.16 5.28 -0.67
CA ARG A 238 15.62 6.51 -1.24
C ARG A 238 16.74 7.29 -1.92
N ILE A 239 16.93 7.06 -3.23
CA ILE A 239 17.88 7.81 -4.04
C ILE A 239 17.29 9.20 -4.29
N ARG A 240 17.65 10.17 -3.44
CA ARG A 240 17.43 11.58 -3.75
C ARG A 240 18.17 11.89 -5.05
N ILE A 241 17.55 12.61 -5.98
CA ILE A 241 18.16 13.04 -7.25
C ILE A 241 19.56 13.66 -7.03
N GLU A 242 19.72 14.34 -5.90
CA GLU A 242 20.97 14.96 -5.44
C GLU A 242 22.13 13.99 -5.19
N LYS A 243 21.83 12.72 -4.88
CA LYS A 243 22.79 11.66 -4.54
C LYS A 243 22.96 10.62 -5.65
N MET A 244 22.18 10.69 -6.73
CA MET A 244 22.22 9.72 -7.82
C MET A 244 23.57 9.78 -8.56
N LYS A 245 24.27 8.67 -8.72
CA LYS A 245 25.47 8.64 -9.57
C LYS A 245 25.02 8.66 -11.03
N LEU A 246 25.21 9.78 -11.72
CA LEU A 246 24.99 9.85 -13.16
C LEU A 246 26.24 9.25 -13.82
N ARG A 247 26.09 8.18 -14.58
CA ARG A 247 27.09 7.80 -15.57
C ARG A 247 26.90 8.76 -16.75
N LEU A 248 27.86 9.64 -16.94
CA LEU A 248 28.02 10.40 -18.17
C LEU A 248 28.63 9.47 -19.22
#